data_AF-A0A4R8T138-F1
#
_entry.id   AF-A0A4R8T138-F1
#
_cell.length_a   1.000
_cell.length_b   1.000
_cell.length_c   1.000
_cell.angle_alpha   90.00
_cell.angle_beta   90.00
_cell.angle_gamma   90.00
#
_symmetry.space_group_name_H-M   'P 1'
#
loop_
_entity.id
_entity.type
_entity.pdbx_description
1 polymer ?
#
loop_
_entity_poly.entity_id
_entity_poly.type
_entity_poly.pdbx_seq_one_letter_code
_entity_poly.pdbx_strand_id
1 'polypeptide(L)'
;MSNDTEFRRIYARLNYTDNTKIFMFYQGLKEDVKDELIKQDRPSDFITYAKLAIKIDNQLFKCRYEKGEQRRPQQPNSRPDP
;
A
#
# COMPACT_ATOMS: atom_id res chain seq x y z
N MET A 1 25.74 -29.78 -11.34
CA MET A 1 24.82 -28.86 -12.02
C MET A 1 24.84 -27.54 -11.27
N SER A 2 25.01 -26.41 -11.95
CA SER A 2 25.06 -25.11 -11.27
C SER A 2 23.66 -24.75 -10.79
N ASN A 3 23.49 -24.47 -9.49
CA ASN A 3 22.20 -24.16 -8.84
C ASN A 3 21.40 -23.09 -9.59
N ASP A 4 22.11 -22.22 -10.31
CA ASP A 4 21.58 -21.12 -11.08
C ASP A 4 20.73 -21.57 -12.30
N THR A 5 21.03 -22.71 -12.93
CA THR A 5 20.25 -23.22 -14.07
C THR A 5 18.94 -23.88 -13.63
N GLU A 6 18.95 -24.61 -12.51
CA GLU A 6 17.71 -25.14 -11.93
C GLU A 6 16.83 -24.04 -11.37
N PHE A 7 17.43 -23.04 -10.70
CA PHE A 7 16.68 -21.89 -10.19
C PHE A 7 15.97 -21.13 -11.31
N ARG A 8 16.68 -20.81 -12.40
CA ARG A 8 16.07 -20.14 -13.56
C ARG A 8 15.00 -20.99 -14.24
N ARG A 9 15.17 -22.32 -14.30
CA ARG A 9 14.14 -23.24 -14.82
C ARG A 9 12.90 -23.26 -13.94
N ILE A 10 13.07 -23.37 -12.63
CA ILE A 10 11.96 -23.34 -11.67
C ILE A 10 11.26 -21.98 -11.77
N TYR A 11 12.01 -20.87 -11.79
CA TYR A 11 11.48 -19.51 -11.92
C TYR A 11 10.71 -19.29 -13.22
N ALA A 12 11.23 -19.75 -14.36
CA ALA A 12 10.53 -19.69 -15.64
C ALA A 12 9.26 -20.56 -15.67
N ARG A 13 9.22 -21.64 -14.88
CA ARG A 13 8.04 -22.49 -14.68
C ARG A 13 7.05 -21.86 -13.70
N LEU A 14 7.56 -21.09 -12.75
CA LEU A 14 6.87 -20.18 -11.84
C LEU A 14 6.46 -18.88 -12.55
N ASN A 15 6.06 -18.97 -13.83
CA ASN A 15 5.54 -17.84 -14.61
C ASN A 15 4.18 -17.44 -14.05
N TYR A 16 4.20 -16.89 -12.83
CA TYR A 16 3.03 -16.49 -12.08
C TYR A 16 2.30 -15.48 -12.94
N THR A 17 1.08 -15.84 -13.33
CA THR A 17 0.18 -14.92 -14.00
C THR A 17 0.07 -13.64 -13.17
N ASP A 18 -0.21 -12.51 -13.80
CA ASP A 18 -0.35 -11.26 -13.05
C ASP A 18 -1.45 -11.36 -11.97
N ASN A 19 -2.47 -12.19 -12.19
CA ASN A 19 -3.44 -12.55 -11.16
C ASN A 19 -2.80 -13.20 -9.92
N THR A 20 -1.86 -14.12 -10.08
CA THR A 20 -1.14 -14.73 -8.97
C THR A 20 -0.25 -13.73 -8.25
N LYS A 21 0.45 -12.86 -9.00
CA LYS A 21 1.25 -11.77 -8.42
C LYS A 21 0.39 -10.80 -7.63
N ILE A 22 -0.74 -10.38 -8.17
CA ILE A 22 -1.71 -9.51 -7.50
C ILE A 22 -2.25 -10.18 -6.24
N PHE A 23 -2.61 -11.47 -6.31
CA PHE A 23 -3.11 -12.20 -5.15
C PHE A 23 -2.07 -12.24 -4.02
N MET A 24 -0.83 -12.64 -4.31
CA MET A 24 0.25 -12.68 -3.33
C MET A 24 0.56 -11.29 -2.76
N PHE A 25 0.59 -10.27 -3.63
CA PHE A 25 0.84 -8.90 -3.22
C PHE A 25 -0.28 -8.36 -2.32
N TYR A 26 -1.55 -8.63 -2.66
CA TYR A 26 -2.70 -8.26 -1.83
C TYR A 26 -2.59 -8.84 -0.43
N GLN A 27 -2.17 -10.10 -0.26
CA GLN A 27 -2.04 -10.71 1.07
C GLN A 27 -1.08 -9.92 1.98
N GLY A 28 0.02 -9.40 1.42
CA GLY A 28 1.03 -8.62 2.15
C GLY A 28 0.67 -7.16 2.41
N LEU A 29 -0.45 -6.64 1.89
CA LEU A 29 -0.87 -5.26 2.13
C LEU A 29 -1.47 -5.08 3.53
N LYS A 30 -1.31 -3.88 4.08
CA LYS A 30 -1.99 -3.45 5.30
C LYS A 30 -3.49 -3.40 5.08
N GLU A 31 -4.26 -3.62 6.15
CA GLU A 31 -5.72 -3.73 6.11
C GLU A 31 -6.40 -2.43 5.64
N ASP A 32 -5.93 -1.28 6.11
CA ASP A 32 -6.39 0.04 5.67
C ASP A 32 -6.18 0.30 4.17
N VAL A 33 -5.07 -0.18 3.60
CA VAL A 33 -4.80 -0.11 2.15
C VAL A 33 -5.71 -1.06 1.38
N LYS A 34 -5.98 -2.26 1.93
CA LYS A 34 -6.91 -3.25 1.33
C LYS A 34 -8.33 -2.70 1.26
N ASP A 35 -8.81 -2.07 2.32
CA ASP A 35 -10.15 -1.49 2.39
C ASP A 35 -10.38 -0.41 1.33
N GLU A 36 -9.37 0.45 1.11
CA GLU A 36 -9.43 1.48 0.07
C GLU A 36 -9.29 0.88 -1.35
N LEU A 37 -8.51 -0.19 -1.51
CA LEU A 37 -8.37 -0.89 -2.79
C LEU A 37 -9.67 -1.55 -3.23
N ILE A 38 -10.47 -2.10 -2.31
CA ILE A 38 -11.78 -2.72 -2.63
C ILE A 38 -12.77 -1.70 -3.21
N LYS A 39 -12.63 -0.42 -2.86
CA LYS A 39 -13.48 0.67 -3.36
C LYS A 39 -13.13 1.13 -4.78
N GLN A 40 -12.00 0.67 -5.33
CA GLN A 40 -11.51 1.06 -6.65
C GLN A 40 -11.66 -0.11 -7.63
N ASP A 41 -11.72 0.23 -8.93
CA ASP A 41 -11.68 -0.80 -9.97
C ASP A 41 -10.34 -1.52 -9.95
N ARG A 42 -10.39 -2.86 -9.82
CA ARG A 42 -9.20 -3.71 -9.73
C ARG A 42 -8.52 -3.87 -11.10
N PRO A 43 -7.28 -3.39 -11.28
CA PRO A 43 -6.53 -3.63 -12.51
C PRO A 43 -6.18 -5.11 -12.68
N SER A 44 -6.17 -5.60 -13.92
CA SER A 44 -5.75 -6.96 -14.27
C SER A 44 -4.23 -7.11 -14.40
N ASP A 45 -3.53 -6.00 -14.63
CA ASP A 45 -2.07 -5.93 -14.72
C ASP A 45 -1.44 -5.68 -13.34
N PHE A 46 -0.42 -6.47 -13.01
CA PHE A 46 0.24 -6.40 -11.71
C PHE A 46 0.93 -5.05 -11.47
N ILE A 47 1.57 -4.48 -12.49
CA ILE A 47 2.30 -3.22 -12.34
C ILE A 47 1.33 -2.07 -12.03
N THR A 48 0.20 -2.04 -12.72
CA THR A 48 -0.87 -1.05 -12.51
C THR A 48 -1.49 -1.22 -11.13
N TYR A 49 -1.76 -2.47 -10.72
CA TYR A 49 -2.27 -2.78 -9.39
C TYR A 49 -1.30 -2.30 -8.29
N ALA A 50 -0.01 -2.60 -8.41
CA ALA A 50 1.00 -2.20 -7.42
C ALA A 50 1.12 -0.68 -7.32
N LYS A 51 1.10 0.05 -8.45
CA LYS A 51 1.11 1.52 -8.46
C LYS A 51 -0.11 2.11 -7.75
N LEU A 52 -1.29 1.52 -7.94
CA LEU A 52 -2.51 1.95 -7.27
C LEU A 52 -2.40 1.78 -5.75
N ALA A 53 -1.94 0.61 -5.29
CA ALA A 53 -1.75 0.32 -3.87
C ALA A 53 -0.76 1.29 -3.20
N ILE A 54 0.37 1.59 -3.86
CA ILE A 54 1.37 2.55 -3.36
C ILE A 54 0.78 3.96 -3.27
N LYS A 55 -0.01 4.37 -4.26
CA LYS A 55 -0.67 5.69 -4.26
C LYS A 55 -1.62 5.82 -3.05
N ILE A 56 -2.39 4.77 -2.77
CA ILE A 56 -3.32 4.71 -1.63
C ILE A 56 -2.56 4.76 -0.30
N ASP A 57 -1.51 3.95 -0.10
CA ASP A 57 -0.72 3.95 1.13
C ASP A 57 -0.10 5.34 1.39
N ASN A 58 0.43 5.99 0.35
CA ASN A 58 0.94 7.36 0.45
C ASN A 58 -0.14 8.38 0.84
N GLN A 59 -1.36 8.24 0.32
CA GLN A 59 -2.49 9.12 0.66
C GLN A 59 -2.94 8.89 2.10
N LEU A 60 -3.02 7.64 2.55
CA LEU A 60 -3.32 7.30 3.95
C LEU A 60 -2.24 7.81 4.89
N PHE A 61 -0.96 7.71 4.51
CA PHE A 61 0.15 8.27 5.26
C PHE A 61 0.03 9.79 5.41
N LYS A 62 -0.23 10.52 4.32
CA LYS A 62 -0.48 11.97 4.36
C LYS A 62 -1.66 12.34 5.24
N CYS A 63 -2.79 11.62 5.11
CA CYS A 63 -3.97 11.85 5.93
C CYS A 63 -3.68 11.66 7.44
N ARG A 64 -2.84 10.68 7.80
CA ARG A 64 -2.39 10.48 9.19
C ARG A 64 -1.48 11.60 9.67
N TYR A 65 -0.55 12.05 8.82
CA TYR A 65 0.38 13.12 9.15
C TYR A 65 -0.34 14.46 9.34
N GLU A 66 -1.18 14.85 8.37
CA GLU A 66 -1.95 16.10 8.39
C GLU A 66 -2.96 16.14 9.56
N LYS A 67 -3.64 15.02 9.85
CA LYS A 67 -4.52 14.93 11.03
C LYS A 67 -3.75 14.89 12.35
N GLY A 68 -2.51 14.41 12.36
CA GLY A 68 -1.63 14.43 13.52
C GLY A 68 -1.20 15.85 13.90
N GLU A 69 -0.93 16.70 12.91
CA GLU A 69 -0.56 18.11 13.13
C GLU A 69 -1.75 18.99 13.56
N GLN A 70 -2.95 18.74 13.03
CA GLN A 70 -4.17 19.46 13.43
C GLN A 70 -4.67 19.07 14.83
N ARG A 71 -4.20 17.96 15.39
CA ARG A 71 -4.49 17.54 16.78
C ARG A 71 -3.52 18.11 17.81
N ARG A 72 -2.68 19.09 17.47
CA ARG A 72 -2.14 19.98 18.51
C ARG A 72 -3.31 20.80 19.04
N PRO A 73 -3.74 20.63 20.29
CA PRO A 73 -4.71 21.55 20.86
C PRO A 73 -4.05 22.92 20.83
N GLN A 74 -4.57 23.85 20.02
CA GLN A 74 -4.33 25.25 20.30
C GLN A 74 -4.85 25.46 21.71
N GLN A 75 -3.94 25.58 22.68
CA GLN A 75 -4.31 26.00 24.03
C GLN A 75 -5.09 27.30 23.85
N PRO A 76 -6.38 27.36 24.25
CA PRO A 76 -7.12 28.59 24.13
C PRO A 76 -6.44 29.59 25.06
N ASN A 77 -5.96 30.70 24.46
CA ASN A 77 -5.41 31.84 25.17
C ASN A 77 -6.19 32.10 26.46
N SER A 78 -5.55 31.90 27.61
CA SER A 78 -6.01 32.43 28.88
C SER A 78 -6.12 33.94 28.71
N ARG A 79 -7.35 34.46 28.72
CA ARG A 79 -7.64 35.90 28.71
C ARG A 79 -6.96 36.56 29.93
N PRO A 80 -6.52 37.82 29.81
CA PRO A 80 -5.96 38.57 30.92
C PRO A 80 -7.09 38.95 31.89
N ASP A 81 -6.89 38.69 33.19
CA ASP A 81 -7.78 39.17 34.25
C ASP A 81 -7.45 40.63 34.61
N PRO A 82 -8.45 41.43 35.04
CA PRO A 82 -8.40 42.89 35.20
C PRO A 82 -7.54 43.40 36.37
#